data_AF-A0AAV2B7X4-F1
#
_entry.id   AF-A0AAV2B7X4-F1
#
_cell.length_a   1.000
_cell.length_b   1.000
_cell.length_c   1.000
_cell.angle_alpha   90.00
_cell.angle_beta   90.00
_cell.angle_gamma   90.00
#
_symmetry.space_group_name_H-M   'P 1'
#
loop_
_entity.id
_entity.type
_entity.pdbx_description
1 polymer ?
#
loop_
_entity_poly.entity_id
_entity_poly.type
_entity_poly.pdbx_seq_one_letter_code
_entity_poly.pdbx_strand_id
1 'polypeptide(L)'
;MNKLLVLCLVTLVCSVSALLNADGKELVFLQFVFRNGISAPRELYPNDPNHPDRWEEGLGELTIQGRKQLYALGKELRSRYNNFITASPREVTMQVATQQKNMRSGLSMLASLYAPDDFWEFVPGLPWQPVPVFYIPEDEDKVLGSFQNCPLVLERMKKLVGQFGNETVLEMYEQQMKFWSLNSGWPINDWNDVVKLHRILSVEALFYIIYWTTLSKKSKESFQTQE
;
A
#
# COMPACT_ATOMS: atom_id res chain seq x y z
N MET A 1 -36.60 44.37 -0.12
CA MET A 1 -35.26 44.68 0.45
C MET A 1 -34.42 43.43 0.78
N ASN A 2 -34.98 42.36 1.36
CA ASN A 2 -34.18 41.21 1.81
C ASN A 2 -33.54 40.34 0.70
N LYS A 3 -34.17 40.16 -0.47
CA LYS A 3 -33.61 39.29 -1.53
C LYS A 3 -32.34 39.86 -2.18
N LEU A 4 -32.27 41.18 -2.35
CA LEU A 4 -31.10 41.86 -2.91
C LEU A 4 -29.92 41.84 -1.92
N LEU A 5 -30.22 41.99 -0.61
CA LEU A 5 -29.24 41.91 0.45
C LEU A 5 -28.63 40.50 0.56
N VAL A 6 -29.46 39.46 0.46
CA VAL A 6 -29.02 38.05 0.45
C VAL A 6 -28.17 37.75 -0.79
N LEU A 7 -28.56 38.23 -1.97
CA LEU A 7 -27.76 38.06 -3.19
C LEU A 7 -26.39 38.74 -3.07
N CYS A 8 -26.35 39.97 -2.56
CA CYS A 8 -25.09 40.70 -2.32
C CYS A 8 -24.20 39.99 -1.29
N LEU A 9 -24.78 39.46 -0.21
CA LEU A 9 -24.06 38.68 0.80
C LEU A 9 -23.50 37.39 0.22
N VAL A 10 -24.26 36.66 -0.61
CA VAL A 10 -23.78 35.45 -1.28
C VAL A 10 -22.65 35.76 -2.25
N THR A 11 -22.78 36.81 -3.08
CA THR A 11 -21.70 37.23 -4.00
C THR A 11 -20.46 37.71 -3.27
N LEU A 12 -20.61 38.43 -2.14
CA LEU A 12 -19.51 38.91 -1.31
C LEU A 12 -18.78 37.76 -0.63
N VAL A 13 -19.51 36.77 -0.09
CA VAL A 13 -18.93 35.56 0.51
C VAL A 13 -18.19 34.73 -0.53
N CYS A 14 -18.73 34.59 -1.76
CA CYS A 14 -18.07 33.89 -2.87
C CYS A 14 -16.77 34.59 -3.32
N SER A 15 -16.78 35.92 -3.40
CA SER A 15 -15.59 36.69 -3.80
C SER A 15 -14.52 36.70 -2.71
N VAL A 16 -14.89 36.74 -1.43
CA VAL A 16 -13.95 36.61 -0.30
C VAL A 16 -13.33 35.21 -0.23
N SER A 17 -14.11 34.15 -0.48
CA SER A 17 -13.57 32.78 -0.53
C SER A 17 -12.65 32.54 -1.75
N ALA A 18 -12.94 33.17 -2.89
CA ALA A 18 -12.03 33.19 -4.04
C ALA A 18 -10.72 33.95 -3.75
N LEU A 19 -10.78 35.07 -3.00
CA LEU A 19 -9.62 35.85 -2.59
C LEU A 19 -8.76 35.15 -1.53
N LEU A 20 -9.37 34.39 -0.60
CA LEU A 20 -8.66 33.62 0.43
C LEU A 20 -7.93 32.39 -0.14
N ASN A 21 -8.32 31.92 -1.34
CA ASN A 21 -7.67 30.80 -2.03
C ASN A 21 -6.52 31.23 -2.95
N ALA A 22 -6.21 32.52 -3.05
CA ALA A 22 -5.21 33.05 -3.99
C ALA A 22 -3.90 33.39 -3.28
N ASP A 23 -3.18 32.39 -2.79
CA ASP A 23 -1.78 32.56 -2.34
C ASP A 23 -0.79 32.69 -3.53
N GLY A 24 -1.31 32.86 -4.76
CA GLY A 24 -0.56 32.90 -6.02
C GLY A 24 0.21 31.61 -6.35
N LYS A 25 0.00 30.54 -5.58
CA LYS A 25 0.70 29.27 -5.73
C LYS A 25 -0.06 28.38 -6.71
N GLU A 26 0.64 27.96 -7.75
CA GLU A 26 0.14 27.04 -8.77
C GLU A 26 0.79 25.67 -8.57
N LEU A 27 -0.02 24.61 -8.65
CA LEU A 27 0.49 23.25 -8.70
C LEU A 27 1.09 23.02 -10.10
N VAL A 28 2.37 22.67 -10.16
CA VAL A 28 3.09 22.47 -11.45
C VAL A 28 3.50 21.02 -11.71
N PHE A 29 3.52 20.18 -10.67
CA PHE A 29 3.98 18.79 -10.79
C PHE A 29 3.46 17.92 -9.63
N LEU A 30 3.20 16.64 -9.91
CA LEU A 30 2.80 15.64 -8.93
C LEU A 30 3.72 14.42 -9.01
N GLN A 31 4.22 13.98 -7.86
CA GLN A 31 4.96 12.73 -7.71
C GLN A 31 4.37 11.92 -6.57
N PHE A 32 3.98 10.68 -6.87
CA PHE A 32 3.45 9.75 -5.88
C PHE A 32 4.43 8.59 -5.70
N VAL A 33 4.82 8.34 -4.45
CA VAL A 33 5.54 7.11 -4.05
C VAL A 33 4.62 6.37 -3.09
N PHE A 34 4.23 5.15 -3.47
CA PHE A 34 3.26 4.36 -2.72
C PHE A 34 3.71 2.91 -2.65
N ARG A 35 3.25 2.22 -1.60
CA ARG A 35 3.46 0.78 -1.44
C ARG A 35 2.43 0.01 -2.28
N ASN A 36 2.81 -1.18 -2.75
CA ASN A 36 1.87 -2.15 -3.28
C ASN A 36 0.71 -2.43 -2.31
N GLY A 37 -0.39 -2.96 -2.88
CA GLY A 37 -1.55 -3.37 -2.09
C GLY A 37 -1.27 -4.61 -1.27
N ILE A 38 -2.20 -4.94 -0.39
CA ILE A 38 -2.10 -6.16 0.40
C ILE A 38 -1.95 -7.40 -0.50
N SER A 39 -0.90 -8.16 -0.22
CA SER A 39 -0.53 -9.38 -0.94
C SER A 39 -0.61 -10.56 0.00
N ALA A 40 -0.83 -11.76 -0.54
CA ALA A 40 -0.76 -13.00 0.23
C ALA A 40 0.63 -13.14 0.88
N PRO A 41 0.75 -13.87 2.00
CA PRO A 41 2.04 -14.30 2.53
C PRO A 41 2.85 -15.01 1.45
N ARG A 42 4.17 -14.85 1.44
CA ARG A 42 5.04 -15.56 0.48
C ARG A 42 5.14 -17.06 0.76
N GLU A 43 4.95 -17.43 2.01
CA GLU A 43 4.97 -18.79 2.53
C GLU A 43 4.09 -18.81 3.79
N LEU A 44 3.74 -20.02 4.22
CA LEU A 44 3.05 -20.27 5.48
C LEU A 44 4.03 -20.86 6.49
N TYR A 45 3.77 -20.68 7.79
CA TYR A 45 4.60 -21.32 8.81
C TYR A 45 4.20 -22.81 8.98
N PRO A 46 5.08 -23.69 9.49
CA PRO A 46 4.83 -25.13 9.53
C PRO A 46 3.55 -25.54 10.24
N ASN A 47 3.22 -24.84 11.33
CA ASN A 47 2.01 -25.08 12.11
C ASN A 47 0.86 -24.15 11.72
N ASP A 48 0.92 -23.50 10.57
CA ASP A 48 -0.13 -22.63 10.08
C ASP A 48 -1.38 -23.47 9.76
N PRO A 49 -2.51 -23.24 10.44
CA PRO A 49 -3.74 -23.97 10.18
C PRO A 49 -4.38 -23.59 8.83
N ASN A 50 -3.91 -22.52 8.18
CA ASN A 50 -4.39 -22.11 6.87
C ASN A 50 -3.72 -22.97 5.77
N HIS A 51 -4.51 -23.41 4.78
CA HIS A 51 -3.99 -24.09 3.60
C HIS A 51 -3.59 -23.08 2.51
N PRO A 52 -2.52 -23.30 1.71
CA PRO A 52 -2.13 -22.42 0.61
C PRO A 52 -3.27 -22.06 -0.35
N ASP A 53 -4.17 -22.99 -0.63
CA ASP A 53 -5.33 -22.78 -1.54
C ASP A 53 -6.30 -21.69 -1.07
N ARG A 54 -6.23 -21.27 0.20
CA ARG A 54 -6.97 -20.12 0.69
C ARG A 54 -6.57 -18.81 -0.01
N TRP A 55 -5.34 -18.76 -0.52
CA TRP A 55 -4.82 -17.66 -1.30
C TRP A 55 -5.02 -17.98 -2.79
N GLU A 56 -6.23 -17.78 -3.29
CA GLU A 56 -6.63 -18.12 -4.67
C GLU A 56 -5.75 -17.46 -5.73
N GLU A 57 -5.26 -16.24 -5.46
CA GLU A 57 -4.34 -15.54 -6.36
C GLU A 57 -2.89 -16.08 -6.31
N GLY A 58 -2.59 -16.96 -5.36
CA GLY A 58 -1.28 -17.53 -5.10
C GLY A 58 -0.53 -16.86 -3.95
N LEU A 59 0.36 -17.64 -3.30
CA LEU A 59 1.27 -17.12 -2.28
C LEU A 59 2.21 -16.06 -2.84
N GLY A 60 2.41 -14.97 -2.10
CA GLY A 60 3.24 -13.83 -2.47
C GLY A 60 2.61 -12.88 -3.49
N GLU A 61 1.44 -13.23 -4.05
CA GLU A 61 0.75 -12.46 -5.08
C GLU A 61 -0.20 -11.40 -4.53
N LEU A 62 -0.52 -10.41 -5.38
CA LEU A 62 -1.44 -9.34 -5.03
C LEU A 62 -2.89 -9.86 -4.97
N THR A 63 -3.51 -9.75 -3.80
CA THR A 63 -4.90 -10.15 -3.58
C THR A 63 -5.89 -9.24 -4.32
N ILE A 64 -7.12 -9.69 -4.54
CA ILE A 64 -8.22 -8.86 -5.05
C ILE A 64 -8.44 -7.64 -4.14
N GLN A 65 -8.34 -7.81 -2.82
CA GLN A 65 -8.46 -6.69 -1.89
C GLN A 65 -7.33 -5.67 -2.08
N GLY A 66 -6.11 -6.13 -2.35
CA GLY A 66 -4.98 -5.27 -2.70
C GLY A 66 -5.22 -4.47 -3.97
N ARG A 67 -5.82 -5.08 -5.00
CA ARG A 67 -6.21 -4.35 -6.23
C ARG A 67 -7.26 -3.28 -5.92
N LYS A 68 -8.28 -3.61 -5.13
CA LYS A 68 -9.32 -2.66 -4.71
C LYS A 68 -8.75 -1.48 -3.92
N GLN A 69 -7.76 -1.72 -3.05
CA GLN A 69 -7.07 -0.65 -2.31
C GLN A 69 -6.42 0.36 -3.26
N LEU A 70 -5.69 -0.11 -4.27
CA LEU A 70 -4.99 0.78 -5.20
C LEU A 70 -5.93 1.46 -6.17
N TYR A 71 -6.99 0.77 -6.59
CA TYR A 71 -8.07 1.39 -7.37
C TYR A 71 -8.82 2.46 -6.57
N ALA A 72 -9.04 2.26 -5.26
CA ALA A 72 -9.62 3.30 -4.40
C ALA A 72 -8.66 4.49 -4.26
N LEU A 73 -7.35 4.23 -4.04
CA LEU A 73 -6.35 5.29 -3.97
C LEU A 73 -6.30 6.13 -5.26
N GLY A 74 -6.33 5.49 -6.43
CA GLY A 74 -6.34 6.22 -7.70
C GLY A 74 -7.61 7.06 -7.90
N LYS A 75 -8.78 6.59 -7.46
CA LYS A 75 -10.01 7.41 -7.43
C LYS A 75 -9.85 8.64 -6.53
N GLU A 76 -9.33 8.47 -5.32
CA GLU A 76 -9.12 9.57 -4.38
C GLU A 76 -8.14 10.62 -4.93
N LEU A 77 -7.04 10.17 -5.53
CA LEU A 77 -6.06 11.06 -6.17
C LEU A 77 -6.68 11.78 -7.38
N ARG A 78 -7.45 11.09 -8.22
CA ARG A 78 -8.17 11.69 -9.34
C ARG A 78 -9.14 12.76 -8.88
N SER A 79 -9.88 12.51 -7.81
CA SER A 79 -10.81 13.48 -7.23
C SER A 79 -10.08 14.67 -6.61
N ARG A 80 -9.01 14.43 -5.84
CA ARG A 80 -8.23 15.48 -5.16
C ARG A 80 -7.55 16.44 -6.13
N TYR A 81 -7.06 15.92 -7.25
CA TYR A 81 -6.32 16.68 -8.25
C TYR A 81 -7.08 16.80 -9.58
N ASN A 82 -8.41 16.81 -9.55
CA ASN A 82 -9.25 16.88 -10.75
C ASN A 82 -9.04 18.15 -11.60
N ASN A 83 -8.54 19.23 -11.00
CA ASN A 83 -8.21 20.48 -11.68
C ASN A 83 -6.80 20.47 -12.32
N PHE A 84 -6.01 19.42 -12.09
CA PHE A 84 -4.64 19.29 -12.59
C PHE A 84 -4.43 18.03 -13.45
N ILE A 85 -5.03 16.90 -13.06
CA ILE A 85 -4.93 15.62 -13.75
C ILE A 85 -6.10 15.49 -14.75
N THR A 86 -5.79 15.28 -16.03
CA THR A 86 -6.75 15.05 -17.11
C THR A 86 -6.83 13.57 -17.51
N ALA A 87 -7.75 13.17 -18.39
CA ALA A 87 -7.83 11.78 -18.86
C ALA A 87 -6.71 11.40 -19.84
N SER A 88 -5.85 12.34 -20.25
CA SER A 88 -4.79 12.08 -21.22
C SER A 88 -3.76 11.08 -20.67
N PRO A 89 -3.49 9.96 -21.35
CA PRO A 89 -2.45 9.01 -20.92
C PRO A 89 -1.02 9.56 -21.15
N ARG A 90 -0.90 10.74 -21.77
CA ARG A 90 0.38 11.38 -22.12
C ARG A 90 1.00 12.22 -21.00
N GLU A 91 0.22 12.55 -19.97
CA GLU A 91 0.68 13.38 -18.84
C GLU A 91 1.14 12.53 -17.63
N VAL A 92 1.14 11.21 -17.76
CA VAL A 92 1.52 10.27 -16.69
C VAL A 92 2.61 9.33 -17.14
N THR A 93 3.48 9.01 -16.19
CA THR A 93 4.42 7.90 -16.30
C THR A 93 4.40 7.15 -14.98
N MET A 94 4.45 5.83 -15.05
CA MET A 94 4.55 4.98 -13.87
C MET A 94 5.80 4.12 -13.94
N GLN A 95 6.59 4.15 -12.87
CA GLN A 95 7.66 3.20 -12.62
C GLN A 95 7.26 2.28 -11.48
N VAL A 96 7.47 0.97 -11.66
CA VAL A 96 7.24 -0.05 -10.64
C VAL A 96 8.51 -0.86 -10.41
N ALA A 97 8.72 -1.33 -9.19
CA ALA A 97 9.72 -2.36 -8.91
C ALA A 97 9.31 -3.69 -9.56
N THR A 98 10.28 -4.51 -9.96
CA THR A 98 10.13 -5.71 -10.82
C THR A 98 9.10 -6.76 -10.40
N GLN A 99 8.80 -6.92 -9.10
CA GLN A 99 7.90 -7.97 -8.62
C GLN A 99 6.49 -7.81 -9.19
N GLN A 100 5.88 -8.92 -9.63
CA GLN A 100 4.57 -8.93 -10.31
C GLN A 100 3.45 -8.20 -9.53
N LYS A 101 3.43 -8.34 -8.20
CA LYS A 101 2.48 -7.64 -7.33
C LYS A 101 2.57 -6.11 -7.42
N ASN A 102 3.75 -5.55 -7.69
CA ASN A 102 3.93 -4.11 -7.86
C ASN A 102 3.35 -3.66 -9.20
N MET A 103 3.61 -4.42 -10.27
CA MET A 103 3.02 -4.17 -11.60
C MET A 103 1.49 -4.19 -11.53
N ARG A 104 0.90 -5.24 -10.93
CA ARG A 104 -0.55 -5.33 -10.75
C ARG A 104 -1.12 -4.22 -9.86
N SER A 105 -0.36 -3.78 -8.84
CA SER A 105 -0.75 -2.64 -7.99
C SER A 105 -0.79 -1.33 -8.77
N GLY A 106 0.26 -1.05 -9.54
CA GLY A 106 0.35 0.14 -10.39
C GLY A 106 -0.76 0.20 -11.43
N LEU A 107 -0.97 -0.91 -12.14
CA LEU A 107 -2.08 -1.04 -13.11
C LEU A 107 -3.46 -0.86 -12.46
N SER A 108 -3.66 -1.37 -11.24
CA SER A 108 -4.92 -1.18 -10.50
C SER A 108 -5.14 0.28 -10.13
N MET A 109 -4.08 1.01 -9.74
CA MET A 109 -4.16 2.45 -9.47
C MET A 109 -4.48 3.23 -10.75
N LEU A 110 -3.75 2.97 -11.83
CA LEU A 110 -3.93 3.65 -13.12
C LEU A 110 -5.32 3.46 -13.71
N ALA A 111 -5.92 2.28 -13.54
CA ALA A 111 -7.27 1.99 -14.02
C ALA A 111 -8.35 2.94 -13.44
N SER A 112 -8.08 3.56 -12.29
CA SER A 112 -8.97 4.58 -11.71
C SER A 112 -8.44 6.01 -11.85
N LEU A 113 -7.12 6.20 -11.74
CA LEU A 113 -6.51 7.52 -11.76
C LEU A 113 -6.59 8.15 -13.17
N TYR A 114 -6.47 7.31 -14.20
CA TYR A 114 -6.49 7.66 -15.61
C TYR A 114 -7.57 6.87 -16.36
N ALA A 115 -8.75 6.69 -15.76
CA ALA A 115 -9.90 6.22 -16.51
C ALA A 115 -10.19 7.20 -17.69
N PRO A 116 -10.49 6.68 -18.90
CA PRO A 116 -10.68 7.53 -20.08
C PRO A 116 -11.94 8.37 -19.98
N ASP A 117 -11.92 9.52 -20.67
CA ASP A 117 -13.11 10.25 -21.07
C ASP A 117 -13.54 9.81 -22.48
N ASP A 118 -14.60 10.41 -23.02
CA ASP A 118 -15.15 10.08 -24.34
C ASP A 118 -14.12 10.19 -25.48
N PHE A 119 -13.09 11.01 -25.34
CA PHE A 119 -12.04 11.17 -26.36
C PHE A 119 -11.01 10.04 -26.32
N TRP A 120 -10.62 9.61 -25.11
CA TRP A 120 -9.62 8.56 -24.91
C TRP A 120 -10.20 7.15 -24.84
N GLU A 121 -11.53 7.01 -24.81
CA GLU A 121 -12.22 5.73 -24.87
C GLU A 121 -12.02 5.08 -26.25
N PHE A 122 -11.25 3.98 -26.29
CA PHE A 122 -10.98 3.24 -27.52
C PHE A 122 -11.92 2.03 -27.72
N VAL A 123 -12.56 1.56 -26.65
CA VAL A 123 -13.61 0.54 -26.66
C VAL A 123 -14.80 1.10 -25.89
N PRO A 124 -15.98 1.23 -26.52
CA PRO A 124 -17.16 1.77 -25.85
C PRO A 124 -17.53 1.01 -24.58
N GLY A 125 -17.71 1.74 -23.48
CA GLY A 125 -18.08 1.20 -22.18
C GLY A 125 -16.93 0.58 -21.38
N LEU A 126 -15.68 0.68 -21.84
CA LEU A 126 -14.52 0.17 -21.13
C LEU A 126 -13.83 1.31 -20.34
N PRO A 127 -14.00 1.40 -19.01
CA PRO A 127 -13.40 2.45 -18.18
C PRO A 127 -11.92 2.16 -17.90
N TRP A 128 -11.15 1.85 -18.94
CA TRP A 128 -9.74 1.55 -18.91
C TRP A 128 -9.08 2.00 -20.21
N GLN A 129 -7.85 2.49 -20.12
CA GLN A 129 -7.02 2.81 -21.26
C GLN A 129 -5.57 2.41 -20.98
N PRO A 130 -4.77 2.11 -22.03
CA PRO A 130 -3.38 1.78 -21.85
C PRO A 130 -2.57 3.00 -21.38
N VAL A 131 -1.86 2.85 -20.27
CA VAL A 131 -0.88 3.83 -19.75
C VAL A 131 0.49 3.14 -19.68
N PRO A 132 1.57 3.78 -20.16
CA PRO A 132 2.92 3.21 -20.07
C PRO A 132 3.35 2.94 -18.63
N VAL A 133 3.78 1.72 -18.36
CA VAL A 133 4.38 1.31 -17.08
C VAL A 133 5.76 0.74 -17.33
N PHE A 134 6.75 1.30 -16.64
CA PHE A 134 8.16 0.94 -16.77
C PHE A 134 8.64 0.21 -15.52
N TYR A 135 9.64 -0.65 -15.69
CA TYR A 135 10.40 -1.21 -14.59
C TYR A 135 11.88 -1.23 -14.98
N ILE A 136 12.74 -1.20 -13.96
CA ILE A 136 14.18 -1.43 -14.12
C ILE A 136 14.45 -2.83 -13.56
N PRO A 137 15.26 -3.67 -14.22
CA PRO A 137 15.68 -4.96 -13.66
C PRO A 137 16.20 -4.83 -12.22
N GLU A 138 15.93 -5.82 -11.37
CA GLU A 138 16.13 -5.70 -9.91
C GLU A 138 17.59 -5.45 -9.51
N ASP A 139 18.52 -6.03 -10.25
CA ASP A 139 19.97 -5.87 -10.10
C ASP A 139 20.49 -4.49 -10.55
N GLU A 140 19.73 -3.81 -11.40
CA GLU A 140 20.03 -2.48 -11.91
C GLU A 140 19.22 -1.36 -11.22
N ASP A 141 18.13 -1.71 -10.54
CA ASP A 141 17.18 -0.75 -9.96
C ASP A 141 17.73 -0.09 -8.70
N LYS A 142 18.38 1.06 -8.89
CA LYS A 142 18.88 1.93 -7.82
C LYS A 142 17.83 2.92 -7.30
N VAL A 143 16.59 2.86 -7.82
CA VAL A 143 15.52 3.82 -7.52
C VAL A 143 14.48 3.21 -6.57
N LEU A 144 13.89 2.07 -6.95
CA LEU A 144 12.86 1.36 -6.19
C LEU A 144 13.34 -0.02 -5.69
N GLY A 145 14.48 -0.49 -6.17
CA GLY A 145 15.07 -1.78 -5.82
C GLY A 145 15.67 -1.81 -4.41
N SER A 146 16.04 -3.02 -3.97
CA SER A 146 16.64 -3.23 -2.66
C SER A 146 18.16 -3.14 -2.72
N PHE A 147 18.78 -2.37 -1.82
CA PHE A 147 20.25 -2.26 -1.72
C PHE A 147 20.93 -3.49 -1.07
N GLN A 148 20.32 -4.68 -1.18
CA GLN A 148 20.79 -5.90 -0.52
C GLN A 148 22.21 -6.31 -0.94
N ASN A 149 22.63 -5.96 -2.15
CA ASN A 149 23.95 -6.31 -2.67
C ASN A 149 24.99 -5.19 -2.50
N CYS A 150 24.70 -4.15 -1.71
CA CYS A 150 25.65 -3.06 -1.45
C CYS A 150 26.47 -3.35 -0.19
N PRO A 151 27.79 -3.64 -0.29
CA PRO A 151 28.61 -4.03 0.86
C PRO A 151 28.61 -2.98 1.97
N LEU A 152 28.64 -1.69 1.60
CA LEU A 152 28.63 -0.58 2.55
C LEU A 152 27.31 -0.48 3.33
N VAL A 153 26.17 -0.78 2.68
CA VAL A 153 24.87 -0.81 3.36
C VAL A 153 24.84 -1.97 4.35
N LEU A 154 25.28 -3.16 3.92
CA LEU A 154 25.34 -4.34 4.79
C LEU A 154 26.23 -4.11 6.02
N GLU A 155 27.42 -3.54 5.83
CA GLU A 155 28.34 -3.20 6.91
C GLU A 155 27.70 -2.20 7.90
N ARG A 156 27.12 -1.11 7.38
CA ARG A 156 26.47 -0.08 8.21
C ARG A 156 25.26 -0.61 8.94
N MET A 157 24.42 -1.43 8.29
CA MET A 157 23.28 -2.07 8.94
C MET A 157 23.72 -2.99 10.07
N LYS A 158 24.75 -3.82 9.84
CA LYS A 158 25.32 -4.69 10.89
C LYS A 158 25.83 -3.87 12.08
N LYS A 159 26.52 -2.76 11.82
CA LYS A 159 27.00 -1.85 12.87
C LYS A 159 25.86 -1.24 13.68
N LEU A 160 24.81 -0.75 13.01
CA LEU A 160 23.64 -0.17 13.67
C LEU A 160 22.91 -1.23 14.52
N VAL A 161 22.63 -2.41 13.97
CA VAL A 161 21.98 -3.50 14.71
C VAL A 161 22.83 -3.93 15.91
N GLY A 162 24.15 -4.01 15.76
CA GLY A 162 25.06 -4.30 16.87
C GLY A 162 25.07 -3.21 17.95
N GLN A 163 24.96 -1.93 17.56
CA GLN A 163 24.93 -0.79 18.50
C GLN A 163 23.63 -0.69 19.30
N PHE A 164 22.49 -1.04 18.72
CA PHE A 164 21.19 -1.01 19.40
C PHE A 164 20.90 -2.26 20.25
N GLY A 165 21.90 -3.12 20.47
CA GLY A 165 21.86 -4.19 21.46
C GLY A 165 20.99 -5.37 21.02
N ASN A 166 21.43 -6.12 20.03
CA ASN A 166 20.71 -7.32 19.59
C ASN A 166 20.52 -8.31 20.76
N GLU A 167 21.58 -8.59 21.53
CA GLU A 167 21.56 -9.58 22.63
C GLU A 167 20.64 -9.17 23.78
N THR A 168 20.77 -7.95 24.31
CA THR A 168 19.95 -7.47 25.45
C THR A 168 18.46 -7.41 25.10
N VAL A 169 18.11 -7.02 23.86
CA VAL A 169 16.70 -6.97 23.46
C VAL A 169 16.16 -8.38 23.18
N LEU A 170 16.94 -9.29 22.60
CA LEU A 170 16.53 -10.69 22.43
C LEU A 170 16.32 -11.40 23.77
N GLU A 171 17.18 -11.16 24.76
CA GLU A 171 17.02 -11.67 26.13
C GLU A 171 15.70 -11.17 26.77
N MET A 172 15.37 -9.89 26.60
CA MET A 172 14.10 -9.33 27.12
C MET A 172 12.86 -10.01 26.55
N TYR A 173 12.92 -10.53 25.32
CA TYR A 173 11.78 -11.16 24.64
C TYR A 173 11.90 -12.69 24.54
N GLU A 174 12.81 -13.32 25.29
CA GLU A 174 13.08 -14.76 25.22
C GLU A 174 11.80 -15.59 25.37
N GLN A 175 10.92 -15.22 26.31
CA GLN A 175 9.66 -15.93 26.54
C GLN A 175 8.71 -15.84 25.34
N GLN A 176 8.61 -14.66 24.71
CA GLN A 176 7.78 -14.44 23.52
C GLN A 176 8.34 -15.20 22.33
N MET A 177 9.67 -15.21 22.15
CA MET A 177 10.32 -15.95 21.07
C MET A 177 10.13 -17.47 21.22
N LYS A 178 10.21 -18.01 22.44
CA LYS A 178 9.86 -19.41 22.74
C LYS A 178 8.38 -19.70 22.43
N PHE A 179 7.48 -18.82 22.83
CA PHE A 179 6.06 -18.94 22.53
C PHE A 179 5.79 -18.95 21.02
N TRP A 180 6.36 -18.01 20.27
CA TRP A 180 6.23 -17.96 18.82
C TRP A 180 6.85 -19.16 18.14
N SER A 181 7.98 -19.67 18.66
CA SER A 181 8.61 -20.86 18.09
C SER A 181 7.72 -22.09 18.22
N LEU A 182 7.14 -22.30 19.42
CA LEU A 182 6.23 -23.40 19.68
C LEU A 182 4.99 -23.36 18.79
N ASN A 183 4.37 -22.18 18.66
CA ASN A 183 3.12 -22.05 17.92
C ASN A 183 3.30 -22.01 16.40
N SER A 184 4.37 -21.41 15.90
CA SER A 184 4.65 -21.36 14.46
C SER A 184 5.28 -22.64 13.93
N GLY A 185 5.98 -23.40 14.78
CA GLY A 185 6.81 -24.54 14.36
C GLY A 185 8.15 -24.11 13.74
N TRP A 186 8.45 -22.81 13.69
CA TRP A 186 9.77 -22.30 13.31
C TRP A 186 10.65 -22.01 14.52
N PRO A 187 11.97 -22.22 14.44
CA PRO A 187 12.87 -21.64 15.43
C PRO A 187 12.89 -20.12 15.24
N ILE A 188 12.53 -19.36 16.28
CA ILE A 188 12.63 -17.90 16.31
C ILE A 188 13.82 -17.53 17.17
N ASN A 189 14.96 -17.18 16.54
CA ASN A 189 16.23 -16.92 17.22
C ASN A 189 16.68 -15.47 17.14
N ASP A 190 16.21 -14.72 16.14
CA ASP A 190 16.58 -13.33 15.94
C ASP A 190 15.41 -12.46 15.42
N TRP A 191 15.69 -11.17 15.18
CA TRP A 191 14.72 -10.23 14.63
C TRP A 191 14.27 -10.57 13.21
N ASN A 192 15.10 -11.23 12.40
CA ASN A 192 14.72 -11.62 11.05
C ASN A 192 13.62 -12.68 11.11
N ASP A 193 13.75 -13.66 12.01
CA ASP A 193 12.74 -14.68 12.24
C ASP A 193 11.42 -14.06 12.74
N VAL A 194 11.51 -13.12 13.68
CA VAL A 194 10.34 -12.36 14.18
C VAL A 194 9.67 -11.60 13.04
N VAL A 195 10.43 -10.87 12.22
CA VAL A 195 9.90 -10.12 11.07
C VAL A 195 9.28 -11.05 10.04
N LYS A 196 9.88 -12.23 9.80
CA LYS A 196 9.36 -13.24 8.88
C LYS A 196 7.98 -13.71 9.34
N LEU A 197 7.85 -14.15 10.58
CA LEU A 197 6.57 -14.60 11.15
C LEU A 197 5.54 -13.47 11.21
N HIS A 198 5.95 -12.27 11.66
CA HIS A 198 5.08 -11.11 11.74
C HIS A 198 4.47 -10.72 10.39
N ARG A 199 5.24 -10.84 9.29
CA ARG A 199 4.73 -10.55 7.93
C ARG A 199 3.58 -11.45 7.54
N ILE A 200 3.61 -12.73 7.93
CA ILE A 200 2.54 -13.70 7.64
C ILE A 200 1.32 -13.36 8.50
N LEU A 201 1.52 -13.30 9.82
CA LEU A 201 0.45 -13.01 10.78
C LEU A 201 -0.23 -11.67 10.50
N SER A 202 0.50 -10.64 10.06
CA SER A 202 -0.09 -9.33 9.71
C SER A 202 -1.09 -9.42 8.56
N VAL A 203 -0.82 -10.26 7.56
CA VAL A 203 -1.74 -10.47 6.45
C VAL A 203 -2.93 -11.30 6.94
N GLU A 204 -2.68 -12.39 7.65
CA GLU A 204 -3.74 -13.20 8.26
C GLU A 204 -4.68 -12.40 9.16
N ALA A 205 -4.16 -11.42 9.92
CA ALA A 205 -4.95 -10.53 10.75
C ALA A 205 -5.97 -9.74 9.93
N LEU A 206 -5.53 -9.23 8.77
CA LEU A 206 -6.36 -8.42 7.87
C LEU A 206 -7.46 -9.24 7.20
N PHE A 207 -7.28 -10.56 7.10
CA PHE A 207 -8.29 -11.50 6.64
C PHE A 207 -9.01 -12.24 7.78
N TYR A 208 -8.75 -11.86 9.04
CA TYR A 208 -9.36 -12.43 10.24
C TYR A 208 -9.16 -13.94 10.43
N ILE A 209 -7.98 -14.44 10.06
CA ILE A 209 -7.64 -15.88 10.02
C ILE A 209 -6.43 -16.24 10.90
N ILE A 210 -6.16 -15.44 11.93
CA ILE A 210 -5.19 -15.81 12.97
C ILE A 210 -5.87 -16.62 14.07
N TYR A 211 -5.23 -17.70 14.50
CA TYR A 211 -5.82 -18.65 15.45
C TYR A 211 -5.28 -18.54 16.88
N TRP A 212 -4.01 -18.17 17.07
CA TRP A 212 -3.35 -18.30 18.38
C TRP A 212 -2.72 -17.01 18.91
N THR A 213 -2.86 -15.88 18.22
CA THR A 213 -2.43 -14.56 18.75
C THR A 213 -3.58 -13.84 19.45
N THR A 214 -3.27 -12.87 20.30
CA THR A 214 -4.26 -12.00 20.98
C THR A 214 -5.14 -11.21 19.99
N LEU A 215 -4.71 -11.04 18.74
CA LEU A 215 -5.51 -10.46 17.66
C LEU A 215 -6.71 -11.34 17.27
N SER A 216 -6.65 -12.65 17.51
CA SER A 216 -7.77 -13.59 17.30
C SER A 216 -8.96 -13.32 18.21
N LYS A 217 -8.75 -12.74 19.41
CA LYS A 217 -9.83 -12.43 20.35
C LYS A 217 -10.56 -11.14 19.95
N LYS A 218 -9.82 -10.07 19.65
CA LYS A 218 -10.41 -8.78 19.24
C LYS A 218 -11.13 -8.83 17.89
N SER A 219 -10.61 -9.60 16.92
CA SER A 219 -11.24 -9.78 15.61
C SER A 219 -12.60 -10.46 15.69
N LYS A 220 -12.76 -11.44 16.60
CA LYS A 220 -14.05 -12.11 16.86
C LYS A 220 -15.07 -11.18 17.52
N GLU A 221 -14.63 -10.28 18.41
CA GLU A 221 -15.50 -9.32 19.11
C GLU A 221 -16.03 -8.20 18.18
N SER A 222 -15.25 -7.77 17.18
CA SER A 222 -15.71 -6.76 16.20
C SER A 222 -16.79 -7.26 15.24
N PHE A 223 -16.95 -8.58 15.08
CA PHE A 223 -17.99 -9.17 14.23
C PHE A 223 -19.34 -9.28 14.96
N GLN A 224 -19.33 -9.53 16.28
CA GLN A 224 -20.57 -9.61 17.07
C GLN A 224 -21.27 -8.26 17.29
N THR A 225 -20.65 -7.15 16.90
CA THR A 225 -21.23 -5.81 17.02
C THR A 225 -21.63 -5.20 15.67
N GLN A 226 -21.51 -5.95 14.58
CA GLN A 226 -21.87 -5.52 13.22
C GLN A 226 -22.97 -6.37 12.56
N GLU A 227 -23.65 -7.24 13.32
CA GLU A 227 -24.97 -7.79 12.99
C GLU A 227 -26.06 -7.02 13.75
#